data_AF-A0A3C0VPL3-F1
#
_entry.id   AF-A0A3C0VPL3-F1
#
_cell.length_a   1.000
_cell.length_b   1.000
_cell.length_c   1.000
_cell.angle_alpha   90.00
_cell.angle_beta   90.00
_cell.angle_gamma   90.00
#
_symmetry.space_group_name_H-M   'P 1'
#
loop_
_entity.id
_entity.type
_entity.pdbx_description
1 polymer ?
#
loop_
_entity_poly.entity_id
_entity_poly.type
_entity_poly.pdbx_seq_one_letter_code
_entity_poly.pdbx_strand_id
1 'polypeptide(L)'
;MEIMALSMFAASCLMLLTGYPVAFTLSGVSFLFGLLGLFTGHFDFAFLIALPQRIFGVMTNEVLVAVPLFIFMGTMLERSKIAEELLENMGRLFGTMRGGLGISVVIVGALLAASTGIVGATVVTMGLLSLPTMLKRGYNPELAAGTISAAGTLGQIIPPSIVLILLGDVVANAYQKAQVEMGIFAPETVSVGELFAGALIPGL
;
A
#
# COMPACT_ATOMS: atom_id res chain seq x y z
N MET A 1 -3.36 28.92 12.50
CA MET A 1 -2.96 27.72 11.71
C MET A 1 -3.58 26.43 12.21
N GLU A 2 -3.56 26.11 13.51
CA GLU A 2 -4.01 24.80 14.03
C GLU A 2 -5.49 24.47 13.71
N ILE A 3 -6.40 25.44 13.86
CA ILE A 3 -7.84 25.25 13.53
C ILE A 3 -8.03 24.94 12.03
N MET A 4 -7.25 25.58 11.16
CA MET A 4 -7.31 25.36 9.71
C MET A 4 -6.80 23.96 9.35
N ALA A 5 -5.73 23.49 10.01
CA ALA A 5 -5.21 22.14 9.82
C ALA A 5 -6.22 21.07 10.31
N LEU A 6 -6.80 21.25 11.50
CA LEU A 6 -7.80 20.34 12.07
C LEU A 6 -9.06 20.26 11.20
N SER A 7 -9.54 21.41 10.72
CA SER A 7 -10.71 21.47 9.84
C SER A 7 -10.43 20.87 8.46
N MET A 8 -9.23 21.05 7.89
CA MET A 8 -8.82 20.40 6.64
C MET A 8 -8.75 18.88 6.79
N PHE A 9 -8.21 18.40 7.91
CA PHE A 9 -8.15 16.98 8.22
C PHE A 9 -9.55 16.38 8.36
N ALA A 10 -10.42 17.02 9.15
CA ALA A 10 -11.81 16.57 9.31
C ALA A 10 -12.57 16.57 7.98
N ALA A 11 -12.42 17.61 7.16
CA ALA A 11 -13.03 17.70 5.84
C ALA A 11 -12.53 16.59 4.89
N SER A 12 -11.23 16.30 4.92
CA SER A 12 -10.63 15.20 4.15
C SER A 12 -11.24 13.86 4.57
N CYS A 13 -11.33 13.59 5.88
CA CYS A 13 -11.95 12.37 6.39
C CYS A 13 -13.42 12.25 5.95
N LEU A 14 -14.21 13.30 6.10
CA LEU A 14 -15.63 13.29 5.71
C LEU A 14 -15.82 13.08 4.20
N MET A 15 -15.01 13.73 3.37
CA MET A 15 -15.05 13.56 1.91
C MET A 15 -14.58 12.17 1.46
N LEU A 16 -13.64 11.55 2.17
CA LEU A 16 -13.25 10.17 1.87
C LEU A 16 -14.39 9.18 2.14
N LEU A 17 -15.24 9.46 3.14
CA LEU A 17 -16.41 8.62 3.44
C LEU A 17 -17.50 8.68 2.37
N THR A 18 -17.52 9.68 1.49
CA THR A 18 -18.50 9.74 0.39
C THR A 18 -18.19 8.76 -0.74
N GLY A 19 -17.05 8.06 -0.70
CA GLY A 19 -16.67 7.04 -1.68
C GLY A 19 -16.19 7.59 -3.02
N TYR A 20 -15.91 8.90 -3.10
CA TYR A 20 -15.34 9.51 -4.30
C TYR A 20 -13.84 9.18 -4.40
N PRO A 21 -13.23 9.07 -5.61
CA PRO A 21 -11.85 8.63 -5.74
C PRO A 21 -10.87 9.48 -4.93
N VAL A 22 -10.01 8.80 -4.17
CA VAL A 22 -9.11 9.39 -3.15
C VAL A 22 -8.23 10.51 -3.71
N ALA A 23 -7.72 10.37 -4.94
CA ALA A 23 -6.89 11.39 -5.57
C ALA A 23 -7.64 12.72 -5.70
N PHE A 24 -8.87 12.69 -6.21
CA PHE A 24 -9.65 13.90 -6.42
C PHE A 24 -10.17 14.51 -5.12
N THR A 25 -10.54 13.68 -4.14
CA THR A 25 -10.97 14.18 -2.82
C THR A 25 -9.83 14.88 -2.11
N LEU A 26 -8.65 14.27 -2.03
CA LEU A 26 -7.48 14.87 -1.37
C LEU A 26 -6.99 16.12 -2.11
N SER A 27 -6.88 16.09 -3.44
CA SER A 27 -6.50 17.28 -4.22
C SER A 27 -7.52 18.40 -4.09
N GLY A 28 -8.82 18.09 -4.16
CA GLY A 28 -9.89 19.07 -4.06
C GLY A 28 -9.95 19.74 -2.69
N VAL A 29 -9.89 18.96 -1.61
CA VAL A 29 -9.88 19.48 -0.24
C VAL A 29 -8.62 20.31 0.00
N SER A 30 -7.44 19.82 -0.42
CA SER A 30 -6.18 20.57 -0.29
C SER A 30 -6.21 21.89 -1.05
N PHE A 31 -6.79 21.91 -2.26
CA PHE A 31 -6.90 23.13 -3.06
C PHE A 31 -7.89 24.14 -2.46
N LEU A 32 -9.06 23.68 -2.00
CA LEU A 32 -10.05 24.51 -1.31
C LEU A 32 -9.46 25.17 -0.05
N PHE A 33 -8.80 24.39 0.80
CA PHE A 33 -8.16 24.93 2.01
C PHE A 33 -6.94 25.79 1.69
N GLY A 34 -6.21 25.51 0.59
CA GLY A 34 -5.16 26.38 0.08
C GLY A 34 -5.69 27.77 -0.32
N LEU A 35 -6.82 27.83 -1.03
CA LEU A 35 -7.49 29.09 -1.38
C LEU A 35 -8.02 29.82 -0.15
N LEU A 36 -8.68 29.12 0.78
CA LEU A 36 -9.16 29.70 2.03
C LEU A 36 -8.01 30.25 2.89
N GLY A 37 -6.88 29.55 2.93
CA GLY A 37 -5.68 30.00 3.61
C GLY A 37 -5.07 31.26 2.98
N LEU A 38 -5.23 31.44 1.66
CA LEU A 38 -4.84 32.66 0.98
C LEU A 38 -5.75 33.85 1.34
N PHE A 39 -7.07 33.65 1.32
CA PHE A 39 -8.04 34.69 1.70
C PHE A 39 -7.91 35.10 3.16
N THR A 40 -7.56 34.17 4.04
CA THR A 40 -7.37 34.41 5.48
C THR A 40 -5.95 34.88 5.84
N GLY A 41 -5.06 35.08 4.85
CA GLY A 41 -3.69 35.56 5.05
C GLY A 41 -2.74 34.56 5.72
N HIS A 42 -3.12 33.28 5.79
CA HIS A 42 -2.31 32.21 6.37
C HIS A 42 -1.32 31.58 5.38
N PHE A 43 -1.57 31.70 4.07
CA PHE A 43 -0.68 31.22 3.01
C PHE A 43 -0.29 32.33 2.04
N ASP A 44 0.96 32.27 1.59
CA ASP A 44 1.46 33.08 0.49
C ASP A 44 1.01 32.50 -0.86
N PHE A 45 0.64 33.37 -1.80
CA PHE A 45 0.34 33.00 -3.19
C PHE A 45 1.52 32.27 -3.85
N ALA A 46 2.75 32.53 -3.41
CA ALA A 46 3.95 31.84 -3.88
C ALA A 46 3.84 30.30 -3.76
N PHE A 47 3.16 29.77 -2.75
CA PHE A 47 2.98 28.32 -2.59
C PHE A 47 2.05 27.71 -3.65
N LEU A 48 1.05 28.47 -4.13
CA LEU A 48 0.17 28.04 -5.22
C LEU A 48 0.90 28.05 -6.56
N ILE A 49 1.74 29.06 -6.80
CA ILE A 49 2.58 29.13 -8.01
C ILE A 49 3.61 27.99 -8.03
N ALA A 50 4.09 27.55 -6.87
CA ALA A 50 5.04 26.45 -6.77
C ALA A 50 4.42 25.05 -6.96
N LEU A 51 3.08 24.93 -7.03
CA LEU A 51 2.40 23.62 -7.17
C LEU A 51 2.82 22.83 -8.42
N PRO A 52 2.91 23.41 -9.64
CA PRO A 52 3.33 22.67 -10.82
C PRO A 52 4.74 22.10 -10.66
N GLN A 53 5.66 22.86 -10.08
CA GLN A 53 7.03 22.42 -9.82
C GLN A 53 7.05 21.24 -8.82
N ARG A 54 6.22 21.30 -7.77
CA ARG A 54 6.08 20.20 -6.80
C ARG A 54 5.49 18.95 -7.44
N ILE A 55 4.43 19.09 -8.23
CA ILE A 55 3.81 17.97 -8.96
C ILE A 55 4.82 17.35 -9.91
N PHE A 56 5.56 18.17 -10.67
CA PHE A 56 6.60 17.69 -11.58
C PHE A 56 7.70 16.94 -10.82
N GLY A 57 8.16 17.46 -9.68
CA GLY A 57 9.15 16.79 -8.82
C GLY A 57 8.68 15.40 -8.35
N VAL A 58 7.40 15.25 -8.00
CA VAL A 58 6.81 13.94 -7.66
C VAL A 58 6.73 13.03 -8.88
N MET A 59 6.35 13.55 -10.05
CA MET A 59 6.26 12.77 -11.29
C MET A 59 7.63 12.25 -11.75
N THR A 60 8.71 12.97 -11.47
CA THR A 60 10.08 12.57 -11.82
C THR A 60 10.77 11.75 -10.73
N ASN A 61 10.08 11.42 -9.64
CA ASN A 61 10.65 10.62 -8.56
C ASN A 61 10.89 9.17 -9.04
N GLU A 62 12.16 8.78 -9.18
CA GLU A 62 12.58 7.47 -9.65
C GLU A 62 12.05 6.32 -8.77
N VAL A 63 11.86 6.56 -7.47
CA VAL A 63 11.30 5.58 -6.54
C VAL A 63 9.83 5.29 -6.88
N LEU A 64 9.08 6.32 -7.28
CA LEU A 64 7.66 6.18 -7.61
C LEU A 64 7.42 5.53 -8.99
N VAL A 65 8.44 5.49 -9.87
CA VAL A 65 8.39 4.71 -11.13
C VAL A 65 8.23 3.22 -10.85
N ALA A 66 8.68 2.73 -9.69
CA ALA A 66 8.49 1.35 -9.28
C ALA A 66 7.00 0.99 -9.08
N VAL A 67 6.16 1.95 -8.69
CA VAL A 67 4.73 1.69 -8.38
C VAL A 67 3.96 1.21 -9.63
N PRO A 68 3.98 1.91 -10.79
CA PRO A 68 3.35 1.40 -12.01
C PRO A 68 3.91 0.04 -12.49
N LEU A 69 5.23 -0.16 -12.38
CA LEU A 69 5.86 -1.42 -12.78
C LEU A 69 5.41 -2.60 -11.91
N PHE A 70 5.24 -2.38 -10.61
CA PHE A 70 4.70 -3.39 -9.70
C PHE A 70 3.21 -3.65 -9.92
N ILE A 71 2.41 -2.61 -10.17
CA ILE A 71 1.00 -2.80 -10.56
C ILE A 71 0.90 -3.62 -11.85
N PHE A 72 1.76 -3.34 -12.84
CA PHE A 72 1.82 -4.10 -14.08
C PHE A 72 2.16 -5.58 -13.83
N MET A 73 3.20 -5.85 -13.04
CA MET A 73 3.59 -7.21 -12.66
C MET A 73 2.47 -7.95 -11.95
N GLY A 74 1.85 -7.33 -10.93
CA GLY A 74 0.72 -7.91 -10.19
C GLY A 74 -0.46 -8.24 -11.10
N THR A 75 -0.82 -7.31 -11.98
CA THR A 75 -1.89 -7.51 -12.96
C THR A 75 -1.56 -8.63 -13.94
N MET A 76 -0.30 -8.73 -14.39
CA MET A 76 0.14 -9.79 -15.31
C MET A 76 0.08 -11.18 -14.65
N LEU A 77 0.51 -11.29 -13.39
CA LEU A 77 0.44 -12.53 -12.61
C LEU A 77 -1.01 -12.96 -12.33
N GLU A 78 -1.91 -12.00 -12.06
CA GLU A 78 -3.34 -12.27 -11.88
C GLU A 78 -3.99 -12.73 -13.19
N ARG A 79 -3.75 -12.00 -14.30
CA ARG A 79 -4.36 -12.28 -15.61
C ARG A 79 -3.84 -13.54 -16.29
N SER A 80 -2.62 -13.98 -15.96
CA SER A 80 -2.01 -15.20 -16.49
C SER A 80 -2.54 -16.49 -15.86
N LYS A 81 -3.41 -16.41 -14.84
CA LYS A 81 -3.96 -17.55 -14.09
C LYS A 81 -2.93 -18.42 -13.36
N ILE A 82 -1.68 -17.95 -13.26
CA ILE A 82 -0.64 -18.61 -12.47
C ILE A 82 -1.08 -18.79 -11.01
N ALA A 83 -1.86 -17.83 -10.49
CA ALA A 83 -2.49 -17.91 -9.18
C ALA A 83 -3.31 -19.19 -8.93
N GLU A 84 -4.17 -19.56 -9.87
CA GLU A 84 -5.03 -20.74 -9.78
C GLU A 84 -4.20 -22.02 -9.87
N GLU A 85 -3.27 -22.09 -10.82
CA GLU A 85 -2.38 -23.23 -11.01
C GLU A 85 -1.48 -23.46 -9.80
N LEU A 86 -0.93 -22.39 -9.20
CA LEU A 86 -0.13 -22.48 -7.98
C LEU A 86 -0.95 -23.00 -6.81
N LEU A 87 -2.19 -22.55 -6.64
CA LEU A 87 -3.07 -23.02 -5.56
C LEU A 87 -3.39 -24.50 -5.73
N GLU A 88 -3.68 -24.96 -6.95
CA GLU A 88 -3.96 -26.36 -7.23
C GLU A 88 -2.72 -27.25 -7.02
N ASN A 89 -1.57 -26.83 -7.53
CA ASN A 89 -0.31 -27.55 -7.38
C ASN A 89 0.15 -27.62 -5.92
N MET A 90 0.04 -26.53 -5.15
CA MET A 90 0.33 -26.52 -3.72
C MET A 90 -0.65 -27.40 -2.95
N GLY A 91 -1.94 -27.36 -3.32
CA GLY A 91 -2.96 -28.22 -2.74
C GLY A 91 -2.71 -29.72 -2.98
N ARG A 92 -2.05 -30.08 -4.09
CA ARG A 92 -1.57 -31.45 -4.36
C ARG A 92 -0.31 -31.77 -3.58
N LEU A 93 0.65 -30.84 -3.54
CA LEU A 93 1.92 -30.99 -2.83
C LEU A 93 1.72 -31.23 -1.33
N PHE A 94 0.85 -30.45 -0.69
CA PHE A 94 0.52 -30.57 0.72
C PHE A 94 -0.71 -31.47 0.97
N GLY A 95 -1.27 -32.10 -0.06
CA GLY A 95 -2.53 -32.86 0.05
C GLY A 95 -2.48 -34.04 1.02
N THR A 96 -1.30 -34.60 1.27
CA THR A 96 -1.08 -35.70 2.24
C THR A 96 -0.94 -35.20 3.68
N MET A 97 -0.73 -33.90 3.90
CA MET A 97 -0.61 -33.31 5.22
C MET A 97 -1.98 -32.90 5.77
N ARG A 98 -2.22 -33.20 7.06
CA ARG A 98 -3.37 -32.68 7.80
C ARG A 98 -3.30 -31.14 7.79
N GLY A 99 -4.30 -30.49 7.21
CA GLY A 99 -4.30 -29.03 7.08
C GLY A 99 -3.62 -28.48 5.81
N GLY A 100 -3.15 -29.33 4.90
CA GLY A 100 -2.34 -28.93 3.75
C GLY A 100 -2.98 -27.91 2.81
N LEU A 101 -4.31 -27.90 2.67
CA LEU A 101 -5.00 -26.88 1.88
C LEU A 101 -4.88 -25.49 2.52
N GLY A 102 -4.94 -25.40 3.86
CA GLY A 102 -4.75 -24.14 4.58
C GLY A 102 -3.33 -23.61 4.43
N ILE A 103 -2.32 -24.48 4.50
CA ILE A 103 -0.92 -24.12 4.24
C ILE A 103 -0.75 -23.59 2.82
N SER A 104 -1.39 -24.25 1.85
CA SER A 104 -1.37 -23.83 0.44
C SER A 104 -2.00 -22.44 0.26
N VAL A 105 -3.11 -22.16 0.93
CA VAL A 105 -3.76 -20.83 0.92
C VAL A 105 -2.87 -19.76 1.53
N VAL A 106 -2.15 -20.06 2.62
CA VAL A 106 -1.21 -19.10 3.23
C VAL A 106 -0.04 -18.80 2.29
N ILE A 107 0.61 -19.84 1.73
CA ILE A 107 1.78 -19.66 0.87
C ILE A 107 1.40 -18.96 -0.43
N VAL A 108 0.39 -19.47 -1.13
CA VAL A 108 -0.05 -18.90 -2.41
C VAL A 108 -0.69 -17.53 -2.20
N GLY A 109 -1.49 -17.38 -1.14
CA GLY A 109 -2.07 -16.11 -0.75
C GLY A 109 -1.00 -15.06 -0.44
N ALA A 110 0.08 -15.41 0.26
CA ALA A 110 1.19 -14.51 0.54
C ALA A 110 1.94 -14.11 -0.75
N LEU A 111 2.22 -15.06 -1.64
CA LEU A 111 2.90 -14.78 -2.92
C LEU A 111 2.06 -13.87 -3.84
N LEU A 112 0.76 -14.11 -3.91
CA LEU A 112 -0.16 -13.29 -4.70
C LEU A 112 -0.41 -11.93 -4.04
N ALA A 113 -0.52 -11.88 -2.72
CA ALA A 113 -0.65 -10.64 -1.98
C ALA A 113 0.59 -9.75 -2.19
N ALA A 114 1.79 -10.34 -2.17
CA ALA A 114 3.04 -9.63 -2.40
C ALA A 114 3.04 -8.96 -3.78
N SER A 115 2.58 -9.65 -4.83
CA SER A 115 2.57 -9.07 -6.17
C SER A 115 1.52 -7.99 -6.40
N THR A 116 0.37 -8.05 -5.70
CA THR A 116 -0.70 -7.03 -5.84
C THR A 116 -0.54 -5.85 -4.89
N GLY A 117 0.06 -6.04 -3.72
CA GLY A 117 0.30 -4.98 -2.72
C GLY A 117 -0.98 -4.37 -2.12
N ILE A 118 -2.17 -4.90 -2.42
CA ILE A 118 -3.48 -4.36 -2.02
C ILE A 118 -4.30 -5.46 -1.35
N VAL A 119 -4.44 -5.37 -0.03
CA VAL A 119 -5.15 -6.36 0.81
C VAL A 119 -6.58 -6.63 0.32
N GLY A 120 -7.33 -5.57 -0.01
CA GLY A 120 -8.73 -5.70 -0.42
C GLY A 120 -8.90 -6.54 -1.69
N ALA A 121 -8.07 -6.29 -2.72
CA ALA A 121 -8.12 -7.02 -3.97
C ALA A 121 -7.75 -8.50 -3.75
N THR A 122 -6.64 -8.77 -3.06
CA THR A 122 -6.18 -10.14 -2.85
C THR A 122 -7.14 -10.96 -2.00
N VAL A 123 -7.70 -10.39 -0.93
CA VAL A 123 -8.66 -11.10 -0.06
C VAL A 123 -9.94 -11.44 -0.83
N VAL A 124 -10.42 -10.55 -1.71
CA VAL A 124 -11.59 -10.85 -2.56
C VAL A 124 -11.26 -11.96 -3.56
N THR A 125 -10.14 -11.86 -4.29
CA THR A 125 -9.73 -12.87 -5.27
C THR A 125 -9.52 -14.23 -4.61
N MET A 126 -8.75 -14.29 -3.51
CA MET A 126 -8.54 -15.52 -2.76
C MET A 126 -9.82 -16.03 -2.11
N GLY A 127 -10.70 -15.14 -1.65
CA GLY A 127 -12.02 -15.50 -1.13
C GLY A 127 -12.86 -16.22 -2.18
N LEU A 128 -12.91 -15.70 -3.41
CA LEU A 128 -13.67 -16.32 -4.51
C LEU A 128 -13.07 -17.66 -4.95
N LEU A 129 -11.73 -17.78 -4.97
CA LEU A 129 -11.03 -18.98 -5.46
C LEU A 129 -10.90 -20.09 -4.41
N SER A 130 -10.53 -19.73 -3.18
CA SER A 130 -10.10 -20.70 -2.17
C SER A 130 -11.17 -21.03 -1.13
N LEU A 131 -12.05 -20.09 -0.76
CA LEU A 131 -13.07 -20.32 0.27
C LEU A 131 -14.03 -21.46 -0.10
N PRO A 132 -14.60 -21.54 -1.31
CA PRO A 132 -15.49 -22.65 -1.67
C PRO A 132 -14.80 -24.01 -1.59
N THR A 133 -13.51 -24.05 -1.96
CA THR A 133 -12.70 -25.27 -1.95
C THR A 133 -12.37 -25.71 -0.52
N MET A 134 -12.06 -24.78 0.38
CA MET A 134 -11.83 -25.07 1.80
C MET A 134 -13.08 -25.62 2.48
N LEU A 135 -14.24 -25.02 2.24
CA LEU A 135 -15.52 -25.47 2.81
C LEU A 135 -15.90 -26.87 2.31
N LYS A 136 -15.71 -27.17 1.02
CA LYS A 136 -15.94 -28.52 0.46
C LYS A 136 -15.04 -29.59 1.08
N ARG A 137 -13.85 -29.20 1.57
CA ARG A 137 -12.92 -30.11 2.28
C ARG A 137 -13.16 -30.15 3.79
N GLY A 138 -14.24 -29.55 4.30
CA GLY A 138 -14.64 -29.63 5.71
C GLY A 138 -13.89 -28.68 6.65
N TYR A 139 -13.26 -27.61 6.13
CA TYR A 139 -12.70 -26.57 7.00
C TYR A 139 -13.82 -25.78 7.69
N ASN A 140 -13.58 -25.39 8.94
CA ASN A 140 -14.46 -24.44 9.64
C ASN A 140 -14.48 -23.10 8.87
N PRO A 141 -15.67 -22.51 8.58
CA PRO A 141 -15.80 -21.22 7.92
C PRO A 141 -14.99 -20.09 8.55
N GLU A 142 -14.94 -20.02 9.88
CA GLU A 142 -14.18 -18.99 10.61
C GLU A 142 -12.68 -19.14 10.37
N LEU A 143 -12.18 -20.38 10.41
CA LEU A 143 -10.78 -20.67 10.13
C LEU A 143 -10.43 -20.36 8.67
N ALA A 144 -11.30 -20.73 7.72
CA ALA A 144 -11.07 -20.48 6.31
C ALA A 144 -11.03 -18.97 6.01
N ALA A 145 -12.02 -18.21 6.47
CA ALA A 145 -12.10 -16.77 6.29
C ALA A 145 -10.94 -16.05 6.99
N GLY A 146 -10.61 -16.45 8.22
CA GLY A 146 -9.48 -15.91 8.98
C GLY A 146 -8.14 -16.17 8.27
N THR A 147 -7.93 -17.40 7.76
CA THR A 147 -6.70 -17.77 7.04
C THR A 147 -6.54 -16.98 5.75
N ILE A 148 -7.62 -16.83 4.97
CA ILE A 148 -7.60 -16.05 3.72
C ILE A 148 -7.34 -14.57 4.01
N SER A 149 -7.99 -14.01 5.03
CA SER A 149 -7.81 -12.62 5.43
C SER A 149 -6.38 -12.36 5.91
N ALA A 150 -5.83 -13.24 6.76
CA ALA A 150 -4.46 -13.15 7.22
C ALA A 150 -3.46 -13.28 6.07
N ALA A 151 -3.62 -14.27 5.19
CA ALA A 151 -2.75 -14.47 4.04
C ALA A 151 -2.73 -13.27 3.10
N GLY A 152 -3.88 -12.63 2.88
CA GLY A 152 -3.99 -11.41 2.08
C GLY A 152 -3.25 -10.20 2.65
N THR A 153 -3.06 -10.15 3.98
CA THR A 153 -2.30 -9.06 4.63
C THR A 153 -0.78 -9.24 4.56
N LEU A 154 -0.28 -10.48 4.43
CA LEU A 154 1.15 -10.76 4.39
C LEU A 154 1.86 -10.12 3.19
N GLY A 155 1.14 -9.89 2.10
CA GLY A 155 1.68 -9.24 0.91
C GLY A 155 2.15 -7.80 1.12
N GLN A 156 1.69 -7.13 2.18
CA GLN A 156 2.17 -5.78 2.48
C GLN A 156 3.62 -5.77 2.96
N ILE A 157 4.11 -6.88 3.52
CA ILE A 157 5.45 -6.97 4.13
C ILE A 157 6.44 -7.61 3.16
N ILE A 158 6.00 -8.58 2.36
CA ILE A 158 6.89 -9.34 1.46
C ILE A 158 7.27 -8.44 0.27
N PRO A 159 8.56 -8.20 0.02
CA PRO A 159 9.00 -7.50 -1.18
C PRO A 159 8.59 -8.28 -2.45
N PRO A 160 8.11 -7.62 -3.50
CA PRO A 160 7.95 -6.16 -3.68
C PRO A 160 6.63 -5.62 -3.10
N SER A 161 6.68 -4.58 -2.25
CA SER A 161 5.47 -3.99 -1.64
C SER A 161 5.32 -2.50 -1.97
N ILE A 162 4.21 -2.14 -2.62
CA ILE A 162 3.86 -0.75 -2.95
C ILE A 162 3.75 0.09 -1.66
N VAL A 163 3.20 -0.48 -0.60
CA VAL A 163 3.05 0.20 0.70
C VAL A 163 4.42 0.54 1.28
N LEU A 164 5.37 -0.41 1.28
CA LEU A 164 6.72 -0.16 1.79
C LEU A 164 7.49 0.86 0.93
N ILE A 165 7.29 0.86 -0.39
CA ILE A 165 7.90 1.87 -1.28
C ILE A 165 7.38 3.28 -0.96
N LEU A 166 6.07 3.44 -0.85
CA LEU A 166 5.46 4.72 -0.48
C LEU A 166 5.87 5.16 0.91
N LEU A 167 5.93 4.23 1.86
CA LEU A 167 6.37 4.52 3.22
C LEU A 167 7.85 4.92 3.24
N GLY A 168 8.70 4.26 2.45
CA GLY A 168 10.10 4.60 2.30
C GLY A 168 10.29 6.01 1.75
N ASP A 169 9.55 6.41 0.71
CA ASP A 169 9.58 7.78 0.18
C ASP A 169 9.14 8.81 1.24
N VAL A 170 8.03 8.56 1.95
CA VAL A 170 7.54 9.47 2.99
C VAL A 170 8.53 9.58 4.17
N VAL A 171 9.07 8.46 4.62
CA VAL A 171 10.05 8.41 5.72
C VAL A 171 11.35 9.10 5.31
N ALA A 172 11.85 8.86 4.09
CA ALA A 172 13.04 9.53 3.57
C ALA A 172 12.87 11.05 3.58
N ASN A 173 11.76 11.55 3.01
CA ASN A 173 11.46 12.98 2.97
C ASN A 173 11.29 13.58 4.39
N ALA A 174 10.59 12.89 5.29
CA ALA A 174 10.40 13.33 6.66
C ALA A 174 11.72 13.38 7.43
N TYR A 175 12.58 12.35 7.25
CA TYR A 175 13.88 12.25 7.91
C TYR A 175 14.86 13.31 7.40
N GLN A 176 14.90 13.57 6.10
CA GLN A 176 15.68 14.67 5.53
C GLN A 176 15.23 16.02 6.09
N LYS A 177 13.91 16.27 6.15
CA LYS A 177 13.37 17.53 6.67
C LYS A 177 13.74 17.76 8.14
N ALA A 178 13.62 16.73 8.97
CA ALA A 178 14.01 16.79 10.37
C ALA A 178 15.51 17.11 10.55
N GLN A 179 16.38 16.50 9.74
CA GLN A 179 17.82 16.79 9.77
C GLN A 179 18.15 18.24 9.40
N VAL A 180 17.49 18.77 8.37
CA VAL A 180 17.65 20.18 7.99
C VAL A 180 17.20 21.12 9.11
N GLU A 181 16.09 20.82 9.79
CA GLU A 181 15.63 21.58 10.96
C GLU A 181 16.60 21.49 12.15
N MET A 182 17.35 20.39 12.28
CA MET A 182 18.43 20.22 13.26
C MET A 182 19.75 20.90 12.86
N GLY A 183 19.81 21.59 11.71
CA GLY A 183 21.00 22.28 11.21
C GLY A 183 21.98 21.37 10.45
N ILE A 184 21.58 20.14 10.11
CA ILE A 184 22.36 19.21 9.28
C ILE A 184 22.01 19.46 7.82
N PHE A 185 22.90 20.14 7.09
CA PHE A 185 22.69 20.50 5.68
C PHE A 185 23.16 19.43 4.68
N ALA A 186 23.79 18.35 5.16
CA ALA A 186 24.09 17.14 4.41
C ALA A 186 23.25 15.97 4.98
N PRO A 187 21.93 15.94 4.70
CA PRO A 187 21.05 14.95 5.30
C PRO A 187 21.28 13.56 4.72
N GLU A 188 21.31 12.57 5.60
CA GLU A 188 21.27 11.16 5.20
C GLU A 188 19.84 10.77 4.83
N THR A 189 19.68 9.78 3.97
CA THR A 189 18.37 9.30 3.51
C THR A 189 18.18 7.86 3.90
N VAL A 190 17.01 7.52 4.43
CA VAL A 190 16.60 6.12 4.55
C VAL A 190 16.17 5.65 3.17
N SER A 191 16.86 4.67 2.62
CA SER A 191 16.51 4.09 1.33
C SER A 191 15.35 3.11 1.47
N VAL A 192 14.58 2.93 0.39
CA VAL A 192 13.56 1.87 0.33
C VAL A 192 14.17 0.48 0.53
N GLY A 193 15.42 0.28 0.10
CA GLY A 193 16.15 -0.97 0.27
C GLY A 193 16.44 -1.30 1.74
N GLU A 194 16.83 -0.30 2.53
CA GLU A 194 17.01 -0.45 3.99
C GLU A 194 15.68 -0.75 4.67
N LEU A 195 14.59 -0.11 4.22
CA LEU A 195 13.25 -0.39 4.73
C LEU A 195 12.81 -1.84 4.44
N PHE A 196 13.12 -2.35 3.24
CA PHE A 196 12.88 -3.76 2.90
C PHE A 196 13.75 -4.73 3.71
N ALA A 197 15.02 -4.41 3.91
CA ALA A 197 15.93 -5.21 4.71
C ALA A 197 15.43 -5.31 6.16
N GLY A 198 15.06 -4.18 6.77
CA GLY A 198 14.51 -4.12 8.12
C GLY A 198 13.14 -4.79 8.26
N ALA A 199 12.31 -4.77 7.21
CA ALA A 199 11.04 -5.51 7.19
C ALA A 199 11.22 -7.03 7.15
N LEU A 200 12.28 -7.51 6.48
CA LEU A 200 12.58 -8.95 6.37
C LEU A 200 13.31 -9.48 7.62
N ILE A 201 14.26 -8.69 8.15
CA ILE A 201 15.08 -9.04 9.30
C ILE A 201 15.15 -7.81 10.22
N PRO A 202 14.34 -7.76 11.30
CA PRO A 202 14.35 -6.65 12.23
C PRO A 202 15.73 -6.48 12.87
N GLY A 203 16.30 -5.26 12.81
CA GLY A 203 17.56 -4.91 13.45
C GLY A 203 18.80 -4.93 12.54
N LEU A 204 18.62 -5.17 11.23
CA LEU A 204 19.57 -4.76 10.18
C LEU A 204 19.33 -3.29 9.80
#